data_AF-A0A972Z1D4-F1
#
_entry.id   AF-A0A972Z1D4-F1
#
_cell.length_a   1.000
_cell.length_b   1.000
_cell.length_c   1.000
_cell.angle_alpha   90.00
_cell.angle_beta   90.00
_cell.angle_gamma   90.00
#
_symmetry.space_group_name_H-M   'P 1'
#
loop_
_entity.id
_entity.type
_entity.pdbx_description
1 polymer ?
#
loop_
_entity_poly.entity_id
_entity_poly.type
_entity_poly.pdbx_seq_one_letter_code
_entity_poly.pdbx_strand_id
1 'polypeptide(L)'
;MTTSLSAVSGGVIGATLSPAARAWLAAFVFLAVAAWSWMASGSDAQKVLGRSRLAAIGVLVGAELGDKTMFATAGLGAEFGALPVWLRASIGMATAGLLAVAVGARVGRWLAPQTLRVVTSAVFLVVAVSFVVVAMGSAHAGP
;
A
#
# COMPACT_ATOMS: atom_id res chain seq x y z
N MET A 1 -6.17 25.55 22.43
CA MET A 1 -7.56 25.04 22.33
C MET A 1 -7.99 24.67 20.90
N THR A 2 -7.14 24.79 19.88
CA THR A 2 -7.48 24.45 18.48
C THR A 2 -6.97 23.09 17.99
N THR A 3 -6.17 22.37 18.79
CA THR A 3 -5.54 21.09 18.42
C THR A 3 -6.44 19.86 18.60
N SER A 4 -7.55 19.97 19.32
CA SER A 4 -8.43 18.83 19.61
C SER A 4 -9.42 18.50 18.48
N LEU A 5 -9.71 19.43 17.57
CA LEU A 5 -10.73 19.22 16.53
C LEU A 5 -10.23 18.39 15.33
N SER A 6 -8.94 18.45 15.01
CA SER A 6 -8.36 17.67 13.89
C SER A 6 -8.02 16.22 14.26
N ALA A 7 -7.75 15.93 15.53
CA ALA A 7 -7.56 14.56 16.00
C ALA A 7 -8.88 13.76 15.92
N VAL A 8 -10.02 14.45 16.10
CA VAL A 8 -11.35 13.85 16.04
C VAL A 8 -11.76 13.53 14.59
N SER A 9 -11.45 14.38 13.61
CA SER A 9 -11.84 14.12 12.21
C SER A 9 -11.11 12.92 11.59
N GLY A 10 -9.84 12.67 11.93
CA GLY A 10 -9.14 11.45 11.51
C GLY A 10 -9.65 10.18 12.20
N GLY A 11 -9.99 10.27 13.49
CA GLY A 11 -10.57 9.17 14.25
C GLY A 11 -12.01 8.82 13.84
N VAL A 12 -12.82 9.81 13.47
CA VAL A 12 -14.23 9.63 13.11
C VAL A 12 -14.40 9.01 11.72
N ILE A 13 -13.55 9.35 10.75
CA ILE A 13 -13.61 8.75 9.39
C ILE A 13 -13.02 7.32 9.40
N GLY A 14 -12.04 7.07 10.28
CA GLY A 14 -11.56 5.71 10.58
C GLY A 14 -12.50 4.88 11.45
N ALA A 15 -13.48 5.47 12.14
CA ALA A 15 -14.42 4.76 12.99
C ALA A 15 -15.74 4.37 12.28
N THR A 16 -16.03 4.93 11.10
CA THR A 16 -17.31 4.69 10.40
C THR A 16 -17.34 3.42 9.56
N LEU A 17 -16.18 2.86 9.19
CA LEU A 17 -16.10 1.54 8.58
C LEU A 17 -15.88 0.49 9.67
N SER A 18 -16.79 -0.48 9.81
CA SER A 18 -16.60 -1.57 10.77
C SER A 18 -15.26 -2.28 10.49
N PRO A 19 -14.52 -2.73 11.54
CA PRO A 19 -13.28 -3.47 11.35
C PRO A 19 -13.43 -4.65 10.39
N ALA A 20 -14.59 -5.32 10.44
CA ALA A 20 -14.98 -6.38 9.52
C ALA A 20 -15.11 -5.89 8.07
N ALA A 21 -15.78 -4.76 7.82
CA ALA A 21 -15.93 -4.20 6.47
C ALA A 21 -14.59 -3.87 5.82
N ARG A 22 -13.64 -3.31 6.59
CA ARG A 22 -12.27 -3.06 6.11
C ARG A 22 -11.51 -4.34 5.80
N ALA A 23 -11.62 -5.35 6.67
CA ALA A 23 -10.93 -6.62 6.48
C ALA A 23 -11.47 -7.36 5.26
N TRP A 24 -12.79 -7.36 5.05
CA TRP A 24 -13.41 -7.92 3.84
C TRP A 24 -12.99 -7.17 2.57
N LEU A 25 -13.03 -5.84 2.59
CA LEU A 25 -12.58 -5.03 1.45
C LEU A 25 -11.12 -5.36 1.08
N ALA A 26 -10.23 -5.39 2.07
CA ALA A 26 -8.83 -5.76 1.87
C ALA A 26 -8.71 -7.18 1.31
N ALA A 27 -9.40 -8.16 1.90
CA ALA A 27 -9.40 -9.53 1.41
C ALA A 27 -9.79 -9.63 -0.08
N PHE A 28 -10.88 -8.98 -0.49
CA PHE A 28 -11.32 -8.97 -1.89
C PHE A 28 -10.30 -8.31 -2.82
N VAL A 29 -9.73 -7.18 -2.42
CA VAL A 29 -8.71 -6.47 -3.23
C VAL A 29 -7.47 -7.35 -3.40
N PHE A 30 -6.95 -7.92 -2.31
CA PHE A 30 -5.77 -8.78 -2.37
C PHE A 30 -6.02 -10.07 -3.16
N LEU A 31 -7.22 -10.66 -3.06
CA LEU A 31 -7.62 -11.82 -3.85
C LEU A 31 -7.68 -11.50 -5.35
N ALA A 32 -8.29 -10.36 -5.71
CA ALA A 32 -8.34 -9.90 -7.09
C ALA A 32 -6.94 -9.64 -7.67
N VAL A 33 -6.05 -9.04 -6.88
CA VAL A 33 -4.64 -8.81 -7.26
C VAL A 33 -3.89 -10.14 -7.39
N ALA A 34 -4.13 -11.11 -6.51
CA ALA A 34 -3.50 -12.43 -6.59
C ALA A 34 -3.91 -13.17 -7.88
N ALA A 35 -5.21 -13.16 -8.19
CA ALA A 35 -5.76 -13.75 -9.41
C ALA A 35 -5.23 -13.04 -10.65
N TRP A 36 -5.20 -11.70 -10.65
CA TRP A 36 -4.69 -10.95 -11.79
C TRP A 36 -3.19 -11.15 -12.00
N SER A 37 -2.42 -11.17 -10.91
CA SER A 37 -0.98 -11.45 -10.96
C SER A 37 -0.69 -12.84 -11.53
N TRP A 38 -1.51 -13.86 -11.24
CA TRP A 38 -1.36 -15.19 -11.82
C TRP A 38 -1.56 -15.20 -13.34
N MET A 39 -2.54 -14.43 -13.83
CA MET A 39 -2.87 -14.33 -15.25
C MET A 39 -1.92 -13.39 -16.03
N ALA A 40 -1.19 -12.51 -15.35
CA ALA A 40 -0.28 -11.58 -15.99
C ALA A 40 0.85 -12.32 -16.73
N SER A 41 1.01 -12.05 -18.02
CA SER A 41 2.14 -12.59 -18.78
C SER A 41 3.39 -11.76 -18.53
N GLY A 42 4.57 -12.40 -18.53
CA GLY A 42 5.85 -11.71 -18.36
C GLY A 42 6.11 -10.63 -19.40
N SER A 43 5.47 -10.70 -20.59
CA SER A 43 5.55 -9.67 -21.63
C SER A 43 4.85 -8.36 -21.25
N ASP A 44 3.82 -8.41 -20.42
CA ASP A 44 3.02 -7.24 -20.07
C ASP A 44 3.73 -6.39 -19.02
N ALA A 45 4.38 -7.04 -18.05
CA ALA A 45 5.25 -6.38 -17.09
C ALA A 45 6.40 -5.64 -17.77
N GLN A 46 7.04 -6.24 -18.78
CA GLN A 46 8.15 -5.59 -19.50
C GLN A 46 7.67 -4.42 -20.36
N LYS A 47 6.47 -4.51 -20.98
CA LYS A 47 5.86 -3.42 -21.73
C LYS A 47 5.47 -2.24 -20.82
N VAL A 48 4.92 -2.50 -19.64
CA VAL A 48 4.58 -1.45 -18.66
C VAL A 48 5.84 -0.76 -18.15
N LEU A 49 6.89 -1.52 -17.82
CA LEU A 49 8.19 -0.97 -17.39
C LEU A 49 8.90 -0.18 -18.50
N GLY A 50 8.72 -0.57 -19.76
CA GLY A 50 9.31 0.11 -20.92
C GLY A 50 8.60 1.40 -21.32
N ARG A 51 7.34 1.63 -20.91
CA ARG A 51 6.48 2.65 -21.52
C ARG A 51 6.38 3.99 -20.80
N SER A 52 7.03 4.18 -19.65
CA SER A 52 7.55 5.48 -19.15
C SER A 52 7.71 5.47 -17.64
N ARG A 53 8.78 6.10 -17.16
CA ARG A 53 8.95 6.46 -15.73
C ARG A 53 7.74 7.23 -15.19
N LEU A 54 7.03 7.95 -16.06
CA LEU A 54 5.81 8.70 -15.75
C LEU A 54 4.63 7.80 -15.38
N ALA A 55 4.47 6.63 -16.03
CA ALA A 55 3.41 5.68 -15.67
C ALA A 55 3.66 5.07 -14.28
N ALA A 56 4.92 4.74 -13.97
CA ALA A 56 5.28 4.26 -12.63
C ALA A 56 5.05 5.33 -11.56
N ILE A 57 5.41 6.59 -11.85
CA ILE A 57 5.10 7.73 -10.97
C ILE A 57 3.59 7.90 -10.83
N GLY A 58 2.80 7.82 -11.90
CA GLY A 58 1.35 7.97 -11.86
C GLY A 58 0.65 6.89 -11.03
N VAL A 59 1.10 5.64 -11.15
CA VAL A 59 0.59 4.52 -10.33
C VAL A 59 1.00 4.69 -8.87
N LEU A 60 2.26 5.07 -8.61
CA LEU A 60 2.75 5.31 -7.25
C LEU A 60 2.00 6.46 -6.59
N VAL A 61 1.86 7.58 -7.27
CA VAL A 61 1.10 8.76 -6.81
C VAL A 61 -0.37 8.37 -6.58
N GLY A 62 -0.99 7.60 -7.49
CA GLY A 62 -2.35 7.10 -7.30
C GLY A 62 -2.50 6.17 -6.09
N ALA A 63 -1.50 5.34 -5.80
CA ALA A 63 -1.48 4.46 -4.64
C ALA A 63 -1.19 5.20 -3.31
N GLU A 64 -0.39 6.27 -3.37
CA GLU A 64 0.09 7.03 -2.20
C GLU A 64 -0.83 8.19 -1.79
N LEU A 65 -1.56 8.81 -2.73
CA LEU A 65 -2.43 9.97 -2.45
C LEU A 65 -3.64 9.68 -1.55
N GLY A 66 -3.92 8.40 -1.26
CA GLY A 66 -4.98 7.99 -0.35
C GLY A 66 -4.47 7.32 0.94
N ASP A 67 -3.16 7.24 1.14
CA ASP A 67 -2.61 6.43 2.23
C ASP A 67 -2.65 7.17 3.58
N LYS A 68 -2.80 6.40 4.65
CA LYS A 68 -2.87 6.88 6.03
C LYS A 68 -1.64 7.72 6.41
N THR A 69 -0.53 7.53 5.70
CA THR A 69 0.69 8.34 5.82
C THR A 69 0.43 9.82 5.53
N MET A 70 -0.47 10.18 4.61
CA MET A 70 -0.83 11.59 4.34
C MET A 70 -1.51 12.24 5.56
N PHE A 71 -2.41 11.51 6.22
CA PHE A 71 -3.07 11.96 7.45
C PHE A 71 -2.10 11.99 8.65
N ALA A 72 -1.21 11.00 8.77
CA ALA A 72 -0.19 10.98 9.81
C ALA A 72 0.80 12.14 9.67
N THR A 73 1.23 12.45 8.44
CA THR A 73 2.13 13.57 8.14
C THR A 73 1.44 14.92 8.39
N ALA A 74 0.14 15.04 8.08
CA ALA A 74 -0.64 16.23 8.42
C ALA A 74 -0.76 16.44 9.94
N GLY A 75 -0.98 15.36 10.71
CA GLY A 75 -1.02 15.40 12.18
C GLY A 75 0.34 15.80 12.79
N LEU A 76 1.42 15.17 12.34
CA LEU A 76 2.79 15.53 12.75
C LEU A 76 3.16 16.96 12.37
N GLY A 77 2.74 17.43 11.19
CA GLY A 77 2.97 18.79 10.72
C GLY A 77 2.24 19.84 11.55
N ALA A 78 1.09 19.50 12.13
CA ALA A 78 0.36 20.36 13.06
C ALA A 78 1.04 20.46 14.45
N GLU A 79 1.79 19.44 14.85
CA GLU A 79 2.47 19.38 16.15
C GLU A 79 3.92 19.91 16.12
N PHE A 80 4.70 19.55 15.10
CA PHE A 80 6.13 19.87 14.98
C PHE A 80 6.46 20.92 13.90
N GLY A 81 5.45 21.44 13.22
CA GLY A 81 5.58 22.37 12.09
C GLY A 81 5.69 21.65 10.74
N ALA A 82 4.99 22.17 9.74
CA ALA A 82 4.84 21.51 8.44
C ALA A 82 6.16 21.32 7.68
N LEU A 83 7.06 22.30 7.72
CA LEU A 83 8.32 22.32 6.97
C LEU A 83 9.31 21.20 7.39
N PRO A 84 9.67 21.03 8.68
CA PRO A 84 10.59 19.99 9.12
C PRO A 84 10.04 18.56 8.99
N VAL A 85 8.71 18.38 9.04
CA VAL A 85 8.05 17.08 8.84
C VAL A 85 8.04 16.72 7.36
N TRP A 86 7.67 17.67 6.49
CA TRP A 86 7.67 17.47 5.04
C TRP A 86 9.06 17.10 4.51
N LEU A 87 10.11 17.77 4.99
CA LEU A 87 11.47 17.52 4.54
C LEU A 87 11.94 16.11 4.92
N ARG A 88 11.70 15.69 6.16
CA ARG A 88 12.08 14.35 6.63
C ARG A 88 11.27 13.24 5.96
N ALA A 89 9.96 13.42 5.81
CA ALA A 89 9.10 12.45 5.12
C ALA A 89 9.53 12.27 3.66
N SER A 90 9.79 13.39 2.97
CA SER A 90 10.24 13.38 1.58
C SER A 90 11.58 12.66 1.41
N ILE A 91 12.55 12.93 2.28
CA ILE A 91 13.87 12.25 2.28
C ILE A 91 13.70 10.75 2.59
N GLY A 92 12.89 10.40 3.59
CA GLY A 92 12.63 9.02 3.97
C GLY A 92 12.02 8.22 2.80
N MET A 93 11.01 8.78 2.15
CA MET A 93 10.32 8.13 1.05
C MET A 93 11.18 8.00 -0.21
N ALA A 94 11.95 9.04 -0.55
CA ALA A 94 12.92 8.98 -1.64
C ALA A 94 13.98 7.91 -1.39
N THR A 95 14.49 7.81 -0.15
CA THR A 95 15.50 6.81 0.22
C THR A 95 14.93 5.40 0.19
N ALA A 96 13.71 5.20 0.71
CA ALA A 96 13.03 3.90 0.65
C ALA A 96 12.79 3.45 -0.79
N GLY A 97 12.32 4.37 -1.65
CA GLY A 97 12.14 4.09 -3.08
C GLY A 97 13.46 3.74 -3.78
N LEU A 98 14.54 4.48 -3.47
CA LEU A 98 15.87 4.21 -4.03
C LEU A 98 16.39 2.82 -3.62
N LEU A 99 16.26 2.48 -2.35
CA LEU A 99 16.66 1.17 -1.81
C LEU A 99 15.84 0.04 -2.43
N ALA A 100 14.52 0.23 -2.55
CA ALA A 100 13.64 -0.76 -3.17
C ALA A 100 14.04 -1.04 -4.63
N VAL A 101 14.33 0.00 -5.41
CA VAL A 101 14.79 -0.15 -6.80
C VAL A 101 16.17 -0.78 -6.86
N ALA A 102 17.12 -0.38 -6.01
CA ALA A 102 18.47 -0.94 -6.01
C ALA A 102 18.47 -2.43 -5.67
N VAL A 103 17.75 -2.82 -4.63
CA VAL A 103 17.59 -4.23 -4.22
C VAL A 103 16.81 -5.00 -5.29
N GLY A 104 15.70 -4.46 -5.77
CA GLY A 104 14.88 -5.08 -6.83
C GLY A 104 15.66 -5.30 -8.13
N ALA A 105 16.48 -4.34 -8.54
CA ALA A 105 17.32 -4.45 -9.74
C ALA A 105 18.49 -5.42 -9.55
N ARG A 106 18.96 -5.66 -8.31
CA ARG A 106 20.01 -6.65 -8.04
C ARG A 106 19.44 -8.06 -8.02
N VAL A 107 18.33 -8.26 -7.33
CA VAL A 107 17.64 -9.54 -7.20
C VAL A 107 16.98 -9.94 -8.52
N GLY A 108 16.29 -9.02 -9.19
CA GLY A 108 15.55 -9.27 -10.43
C GLY A 108 16.40 -9.73 -11.61
N ARG A 109 17.72 -9.49 -11.61
CA ARG A 109 18.64 -10.03 -12.64
C ARG A 109 18.76 -11.56 -12.59
N TRP A 110 18.43 -12.17 -11.45
CA TRP A 110 18.52 -13.61 -11.24
C TRP A 110 17.18 -14.32 -11.32
N LEU A 111 16.07 -13.58 -11.39
CA LEU A 111 14.72 -14.16 -11.40
C LEU A 111 14.18 -14.24 -12.82
N ALA A 112 13.79 -15.44 -13.22
CA ALA A 112 12.99 -15.62 -14.43
C ALA A 112 11.63 -14.92 -14.27
N PRO A 113 11.02 -14.40 -15.36
CA PRO A 113 9.70 -13.76 -15.31
C PRO A 113 8.62 -14.65 -14.71
N GLN A 114 8.74 -15.97 -14.89
CA GLN A 114 7.82 -16.96 -14.32
C GLN A 114 7.93 -17.04 -12.80
N THR A 115 9.15 -16.96 -12.24
CA THR A 115 9.37 -16.98 -10.78
C THR A 115 8.77 -15.75 -10.13
N LEU A 116 8.98 -14.57 -10.72
CA LEU A 116 8.39 -13.32 -10.25
C LEU A 116 6.86 -13.43 -10.16
N ARG A 117 6.22 -13.96 -11.20
CA ARG A 117 4.77 -14.15 -11.24
C ARG A 117 4.24 -15.08 -10.15
N VAL A 118 4.91 -16.21 -9.94
CA VAL A 118 4.50 -17.20 -8.93
C VAL A 118 4.68 -16.63 -7.53
N VAL A 119 5.83 -16.02 -7.23
CA VAL A 119 6.13 -15.43 -5.91
C VAL A 119 5.18 -14.27 -5.61
N THR A 120 5.15 -13.29 -6.51
CA THR A 120 3.95 -12.59 -6.98
C THR A 120 2.62 -12.95 -6.34
N SER A 121 1.92 -13.81 -7.08
CA SER A 121 0.58 -14.29 -6.78
C SER A 121 0.51 -14.99 -5.43
N ALA A 122 1.53 -15.78 -5.06
CA ALA A 122 1.56 -16.50 -3.78
C ALA A 122 1.56 -15.55 -2.58
N VAL A 123 2.37 -14.48 -2.59
CA VAL A 123 2.41 -13.49 -1.51
C VAL A 123 1.05 -12.80 -1.37
N PHE A 124 0.46 -12.34 -2.48
CA PHE A 124 -0.86 -11.70 -2.45
C PHE A 124 -1.96 -12.65 -1.95
N LEU A 125 -1.89 -13.93 -2.34
CA LEU A 125 -2.85 -14.95 -1.90
C LEU A 125 -2.74 -15.19 -0.38
N VAL A 126 -1.52 -15.30 0.16
CA VAL A 126 -1.29 -15.48 1.60
C VAL A 126 -1.84 -14.28 2.38
N VAL A 127 -1.59 -13.06 1.91
CA VAL A 127 -2.12 -11.84 2.55
C VAL A 127 -3.65 -11.82 2.46
N ALA A 128 -4.24 -12.16 1.32
CA ALA A 128 -5.70 -12.24 1.15
C ALA A 128 -6.32 -13.20 2.17
N VAL A 129 -5.78 -14.42 2.29
CA VAL A 129 -6.25 -15.43 3.24
C VAL A 129 -6.12 -14.94 4.68
N SER A 130 -5.01 -14.27 5.01
CA SER A 130 -4.80 -13.68 6.34
C SER A 130 -5.89 -12.66 6.68
N PHE A 131 -6.25 -11.80 5.73
CA PHE A 131 -7.35 -10.83 5.91
C PHE A 131 -8.72 -11.50 6.02
N VAL A 132 -8.98 -12.60 5.30
CA VAL A 132 -10.20 -13.39 5.48
C VAL A 132 -10.29 -13.94 6.89
N VAL A 133 -9.19 -14.48 7.44
CA VAL A 133 -9.15 -14.96 8.83
C VAL A 133 -9.46 -13.83 9.82
N VAL A 134 -8.86 -12.65 9.62
CA VAL A 134 -9.15 -11.46 10.44
C VAL A 134 -10.60 -11.01 10.30
N ALA A 135 -11.16 -11.05 9.09
CA ALA A 135 -12.55 -10.68 8.82
C ALA A 135 -13.54 -11.64 9.49
N MET A 136 -13.25 -12.95 9.47
CA MET A 136 -14.04 -13.97 10.16
C MET A 136 -13.96 -13.80 11.68
N GLY A 137 -12.77 -13.56 12.24
CA GLY A 137 -12.59 -13.31 13.67
C GLY A 137 -13.31 -12.05 14.16
N SER A 138 -13.38 -11.02 13.32
CA SER A 138 -14.12 -9.78 13.62
C SER A 138 -15.63 -9.90 13.39
N ALA A 139 -16.12 -10.91 12.67
CA ALA A 139 -17.54 -11.24 12.54
C ALA A 139 -18.09 -12.03 13.75
N HIS A 140 -17.23 -12.77 14.46
CA HIS A 140 -17.59 -13.51 15.69
C HIS A 140 -17.45 -12.66 16.96
N ALA A 141 -16.97 -11.41 16.83
CA ALA A 141 -16.67 -10.51 17.93
C ALA A 141 -17.68 -9.36 18.05
N GLY A 142 -18.98 -9.62 17.97
CA GLY A 142 -19.97 -8.58 18.25
C GLY A 142 -21.24 -9.09 18.91
N PRO A 143 -21.98 -8.20 19.58
CA PRO A 143 -21.55 -7.26 20.63
C PRO A 143 -21.30 -7.92 22.00
#